data_AF-A0A1Q7WN39-F1
#
_entry.id   AF-A0A1Q7WN39-F1
#
_cell.length_a   1.000
_cell.length_b   1.000
_cell.length_c   1.000
_cell.angle_alpha   90.00
_cell.angle_beta   90.00
_cell.angle_gamma   90.00
#
_symmetry.space_group_name_H-M   'P 1'
#
loop_
_entity.id
_entity.type
_entity.pdbx_description
1 polymer ?
#
loop_
_entity_poly.entity_id
_entity_poly.type
_entity_poly.pdbx_seq_one_letter_code
_entity_poly.pdbx_strand_id
1 'polypeptide(L)'
;MARWSGLLHAAVRAQQQAERQRLAQIRAQARAQTQAARAAEKAQKAYLSAQRAEQKERTRLYIESQVAQVALKNEQLETDIARLESLLTEALANDEFIDLEKLKQAPPITPKFDPGSLIVPELPPVLQRYLPPGLSAIQKLIPGAKEKHAKKTAEAHERYQIDVKAHAAREADRLQRLEEANAKYELQITEIRQKVAAQHAEVDRFKQDFTAGSPPAIVEYFTMVLASSSYPDNFPQHAKLAYVPESKQLVVEYDLPSLEVVPEVSSYKYVKTKDEVTQTVKPLAQRKALYSSVIARGNDCVQWLCCHY
;
A
#
# COMPACT_ATOMS: atom_id res chain seq x y z
N MET A 1 32.30 102.79 -30.04
CA MET A 1 30.93 102.23 -30.24
C MET A 1 30.93 100.92 -31.04
N ALA A 2 31.90 100.02 -30.86
CA ALA A 2 31.95 98.76 -31.66
C ALA A 2 31.19 97.59 -31.01
N ARG A 3 30.77 97.70 -29.75
CA ARG A 3 30.14 96.61 -28.98
C ARG A 3 28.62 96.46 -29.19
N TRP A 4 27.94 97.46 -29.75
CA TRP A 4 26.46 97.50 -29.77
C TRP A 4 25.82 96.92 -31.06
N SER A 5 26.50 97.01 -32.22
CA SER A 5 26.01 96.41 -33.48
C SER A 5 26.07 94.88 -33.49
N GLY A 6 27.10 94.29 -32.86
CA GLY A 6 27.23 92.84 -32.69
C GLY A 6 26.20 92.25 -31.72
N LEU A 7 25.76 93.03 -30.71
CA LEU A 7 24.74 92.60 -29.74
C LEU A 7 23.34 92.55 -30.36
N LEU A 8 22.98 93.49 -31.23
CA LEU A 8 21.67 93.49 -31.92
C LEU A 8 21.56 92.35 -32.96
N HIS A 9 22.60 92.11 -33.76
CA HIS A 9 22.63 90.95 -34.67
C HIS A 9 22.70 89.60 -33.93
N ALA A 10 23.28 89.57 -32.72
CA ALA A 10 23.24 88.40 -31.86
C ALA A 10 21.84 88.19 -31.24
N ALA A 11 21.17 89.26 -30.82
CA ALA A 11 19.81 89.21 -30.25
C ALA A 11 18.77 88.76 -31.29
N VAL A 12 18.81 89.27 -32.53
CA VAL A 12 17.91 88.84 -33.60
C VAL A 12 18.15 87.38 -34.00
N ARG A 13 19.42 86.93 -34.09
CA ARG A 13 19.74 85.52 -34.35
C ARG A 13 19.32 84.62 -33.19
N ALA A 14 19.49 85.06 -31.95
CA ALA A 14 19.02 84.36 -30.76
C ALA A 14 17.49 84.25 -30.72
N GLN A 15 16.76 85.31 -31.12
CA GLN A 15 15.30 85.31 -31.21
C GLN A 15 14.80 84.35 -32.31
N GLN A 16 15.40 84.40 -33.51
CA GLN A 16 15.06 83.46 -34.59
C GLN A 16 15.41 82.01 -34.23
N GLN A 17 16.51 81.78 -33.52
CA GLN A 17 16.86 80.45 -33.00
C GLN A 17 15.86 79.97 -31.93
N ALA A 18 15.45 80.85 -31.01
CA ALA A 18 14.45 80.53 -29.99
C ALA A 18 13.07 80.24 -30.60
N GLU A 19 12.64 80.99 -31.62
CA GLU A 19 11.40 80.72 -32.36
C GLU A 19 11.46 79.40 -33.12
N ARG A 20 12.57 79.10 -33.80
CA ARG A 20 12.79 77.80 -34.46
C ARG A 20 12.77 76.64 -33.45
N GLN A 21 13.39 76.82 -32.28
CA GLN A 21 13.38 75.83 -31.20
C GLN A 21 11.96 75.63 -30.64
N ARG A 22 11.20 76.70 -30.40
CA ARG A 22 9.78 76.61 -29.96
C ARG A 22 8.91 75.90 -31.00
N LEU A 23 9.02 76.26 -32.28
CA LEU A 23 8.29 75.59 -33.35
C LEU A 23 8.70 74.11 -33.50
N ALA A 24 9.98 73.79 -33.35
CA ALA A 24 10.47 72.42 -33.35
C ALA A 24 9.92 71.63 -32.15
N GLN A 25 9.89 72.22 -30.95
CA GLN A 25 9.29 71.62 -29.75
C GLN A 25 7.79 71.37 -29.93
N ILE A 26 7.02 72.34 -30.45
CA ILE A 26 5.58 72.17 -30.73
C ILE A 26 5.35 71.05 -31.75
N ARG A 27 6.13 71.00 -32.83
CA ARG A 27 6.04 69.92 -33.83
C ARG A 27 6.43 68.56 -33.25
N ALA A 28 7.45 68.51 -32.39
CA ALA A 28 7.86 67.28 -31.72
C ALA A 28 6.77 66.79 -30.76
N GLN A 29 6.15 67.69 -29.97
CA GLN A 29 5.02 67.37 -29.09
C GLN A 29 3.79 66.89 -29.87
N ALA A 30 3.42 67.57 -30.96
CA ALA A 30 2.30 67.16 -31.80
C ALA A 30 2.54 65.79 -32.47
N ARG A 31 3.77 65.52 -32.94
CA ARG A 31 4.17 64.20 -33.46
C ARG A 31 4.12 63.13 -32.38
N ALA A 32 4.63 63.42 -31.17
CA ALA A 32 4.59 62.50 -30.04
C ALA A 32 3.15 62.18 -29.61
N GLN A 33 2.27 63.17 -29.52
CA GLN A 33 0.84 62.96 -29.22
C GLN A 33 0.15 62.12 -30.30
N THR A 34 0.42 62.38 -31.59
CA THR A 34 -0.15 61.60 -32.69
C THR A 34 0.36 60.16 -32.67
N GLN A 35 1.65 59.95 -32.40
CA GLN A 35 2.24 58.61 -32.27
C GLN A 35 1.67 57.86 -31.06
N ALA A 36 1.53 58.53 -29.91
CA ALA A 36 0.93 57.96 -28.71
C ALA A 36 -0.54 57.57 -28.94
N ALA A 37 -1.32 58.43 -29.61
CA ALA A 37 -2.71 58.13 -29.95
C ALA A 37 -2.83 56.91 -30.88
N ARG A 38 -1.99 56.82 -31.93
CA ARG A 38 -1.96 55.65 -32.84
C ARG A 38 -1.50 54.38 -32.12
N ALA A 39 -0.52 54.49 -31.22
CA ALA A 39 -0.05 53.37 -30.42
C ALA A 39 -1.13 52.86 -29.47
N ALA A 40 -1.86 53.77 -28.80
CA ALA A 40 -2.98 53.44 -27.93
C ALA A 40 -4.12 52.76 -28.71
N GLU A 41 -4.48 53.27 -29.90
CA GLU A 41 -5.50 52.66 -30.75
C GLU A 41 -5.09 51.25 -31.21
N LYS A 42 -3.83 51.08 -31.63
CA LYS A 42 -3.30 49.76 -32.01
C LYS A 42 -3.31 48.80 -30.82
N ALA A 43 -2.92 49.26 -29.64
CA ALA A 43 -2.93 48.47 -28.42
C ALA A 43 -4.35 48.05 -28.01
N GLN A 44 -5.33 48.96 -28.10
CA GLN A 44 -6.74 48.66 -27.82
C GLN A 44 -7.31 47.63 -28.81
N LYS A 45 -7.03 47.77 -30.11
CA LYS A 45 -7.43 46.80 -31.13
C LYS A 45 -6.80 45.42 -30.90
N ALA A 46 -5.50 45.38 -30.56
CA ALA A 46 -4.78 44.15 -30.24
C ALA A 46 -5.34 43.48 -28.97
N TYR A 47 -5.71 44.25 -27.95
CA TYR A 47 -6.33 43.73 -26.73
C TYR A 47 -7.69 43.09 -27.01
N LEU A 48 -8.56 43.78 -27.77
CA LEU A 48 -9.89 43.25 -28.12
C LEU A 48 -9.80 42.01 -29.02
N SER A 49 -8.84 41.95 -29.95
CA SER A 49 -8.63 40.76 -30.78
C SER A 49 -8.08 39.60 -29.96
N ALA A 50 -7.15 39.86 -29.03
CA ALA A 50 -6.64 38.86 -28.09
C ALA A 50 -7.75 38.29 -27.20
N GLN A 51 -8.62 39.13 -26.64
CA GLN A 51 -9.77 38.67 -25.85
C GLN A 51 -10.72 37.77 -26.67
N ARG A 52 -11.03 38.14 -27.93
CA ARG A 52 -11.87 37.32 -28.80
C ARG A 52 -11.21 35.99 -29.15
N ALA A 53 -9.89 35.98 -29.38
CA ALA A 53 -9.14 34.76 -29.64
C ALA A 53 -9.14 33.85 -28.40
N GLU A 54 -8.90 34.42 -27.22
CA GLU A 54 -8.92 33.68 -25.96
C GLU A 54 -10.32 33.10 -25.66
N GLN A 55 -11.39 33.87 -25.86
CA GLN A 55 -12.75 33.39 -25.64
C GLN A 55 -13.10 32.23 -26.59
N LYS A 56 -12.70 32.33 -27.87
CA LYS A 56 -12.87 31.24 -28.83
C LYS A 56 -12.10 29.99 -28.40
N GLU A 57 -10.85 30.15 -27.94
CA GLU A 57 -10.03 29.03 -27.49
C GLU A 57 -10.62 28.38 -26.24
N ARG A 58 -11.08 29.17 -25.26
CA ARG A 58 -11.77 28.67 -24.06
C ARG A 58 -13.02 27.87 -24.43
N THR A 59 -13.87 28.38 -25.33
CA THR A 59 -15.07 27.65 -25.79
C THR A 59 -14.70 26.37 -26.54
N ARG A 60 -13.64 26.41 -27.36
CA ARG A 60 -13.14 25.22 -28.07
C ARG A 60 -12.67 24.15 -27.08
N LEU A 61 -11.80 24.50 -26.13
CA LEU A 61 -11.29 23.59 -25.11
C LEU A 61 -12.40 23.01 -24.24
N TYR A 62 -13.41 23.82 -23.91
CA TYR A 62 -14.60 23.36 -23.19
C TYR A 62 -15.41 22.32 -23.99
N ILE A 63 -15.63 22.55 -25.28
CA ILE A 63 -16.33 21.58 -26.14
C ILE A 63 -15.51 20.29 -26.28
N GLU A 64 -14.19 20.41 -26.48
CA GLU A 64 -13.28 19.26 -26.57
C GLU A 64 -13.30 18.45 -25.27
N SER A 65 -13.32 19.09 -24.10
CA SER A 65 -13.39 18.39 -22.81
C SER A 65 -14.72 17.67 -22.61
N GLN A 66 -15.85 18.28 -22.99
CA GLN A 66 -17.17 17.63 -22.92
C GLN A 66 -17.26 16.41 -23.85
N VAL A 67 -16.70 16.51 -25.07
CA VAL A 67 -16.64 15.37 -26.00
C VAL A 67 -15.77 14.26 -25.44
N ALA A 68 -14.61 14.58 -24.85
CA ALA A 68 -13.73 13.60 -24.23
C ALA A 68 -14.40 12.90 -23.04
N GLN A 69 -15.15 13.62 -22.20
CA GLN A 69 -15.91 13.02 -21.09
C GLN A 69 -16.99 12.04 -21.59
N VAL A 70 -17.70 12.39 -22.66
CA VAL A 70 -18.70 11.49 -23.26
C VAL A 70 -18.04 10.26 -23.88
N ALA A 71 -16.90 10.43 -24.53
CA ALA A 71 -16.13 9.30 -25.07
C ALA A 71 -15.70 8.34 -23.95
N LEU A 72 -15.17 8.86 -22.84
CA LEU A 72 -14.80 8.05 -21.67
C LEU A 72 -15.99 7.28 -21.10
N LYS A 73 -17.16 7.91 -20.95
CA LYS A 73 -18.37 7.24 -20.47
C LYS A 73 -18.84 6.11 -21.39
N ASN A 74 -18.72 6.30 -22.70
CA ASN A 74 -19.05 5.26 -23.67
C ASN A 74 -18.04 4.12 -23.63
N GLU A 75 -16.75 4.41 -23.49
CA GLU A 75 -15.70 3.39 -23.33
C GLU A 75 -15.92 2.55 -22.06
N GLN A 76 -16.29 3.17 -20.94
CA GLN A 76 -16.67 2.48 -19.72
C GLN A 76 -17.88 1.56 -19.95
N LEU A 77 -18.92 2.07 -20.61
CA LEU A 77 -20.12 1.29 -20.92
C LEU A 77 -19.81 0.05 -21.80
N GLU A 78 -18.96 0.22 -22.81
CA GLU A 78 -18.52 -0.90 -23.66
C GLU A 78 -17.66 -1.90 -22.88
N THR A 79 -16.80 -1.42 -21.98
CA THR A 79 -15.99 -2.28 -21.10
C THR A 79 -16.87 -3.12 -20.18
N ASP A 80 -17.91 -2.51 -19.59
CA ASP A 80 -18.87 -3.22 -18.72
C ASP A 80 -19.61 -4.31 -19.51
N ILE A 81 -20.08 -3.99 -20.73
CA ILE A 81 -20.75 -4.98 -21.59
C ILE A 81 -19.78 -6.10 -21.98
N ALA A 82 -18.56 -5.76 -22.39
CA ALA A 82 -17.54 -6.75 -22.77
C ALA A 82 -17.19 -7.67 -21.60
N ARG A 83 -17.09 -7.15 -20.36
CA ARG A 83 -16.89 -7.95 -19.15
C ARG A 83 -18.05 -8.93 -18.95
N LEU A 84 -19.30 -8.49 -19.09
CA LEU A 84 -20.46 -9.38 -18.99
C LEU A 84 -20.49 -10.46 -20.09
N GLU A 85 -19.90 -10.19 -21.24
CA GLU A 85 -19.77 -11.16 -22.34
C GLU A 85 -18.59 -12.13 -22.16
N SER A 86 -17.50 -11.68 -21.52
CA SER A 86 -16.29 -12.48 -21.27
C SER A 86 -16.37 -13.37 -20.03
N LEU A 87 -17.43 -13.28 -19.22
CA LEU A 87 -17.58 -14.02 -17.96
C LEU A 87 -17.27 -15.51 -18.07
N LEU A 88 -17.83 -16.17 -19.10
CA LEU A 88 -17.60 -17.59 -19.29
C LEU A 88 -16.14 -17.86 -19.66
N THR A 89 -15.54 -17.04 -20.51
CA THR A 89 -14.14 -17.20 -20.94
C THR A 89 -13.17 -16.99 -19.77
N GLU A 90 -13.41 -15.99 -18.92
CA GLU A 90 -12.60 -15.72 -17.74
C GLU A 90 -12.74 -16.82 -16.69
N ALA A 91 -13.95 -17.31 -16.45
CA ALA A 91 -14.19 -18.43 -15.56
C ALA A 91 -13.54 -19.72 -16.05
N LEU A 92 -13.66 -20.05 -17.34
CA LEU A 92 -13.05 -21.24 -17.94
C LEU A 92 -11.51 -21.17 -18.01
N ALA A 93 -10.92 -19.97 -17.98
CA ALA A 93 -9.48 -19.79 -18.02
C ALA A 93 -8.81 -20.05 -16.67
N ASN A 94 -9.57 -19.96 -15.57
CA ASN A 94 -9.05 -20.17 -14.22
C ASN A 94 -9.38 -21.59 -13.75
N ASP A 95 -8.33 -22.40 -13.63
CA ASP A 95 -8.44 -23.74 -13.05
C ASP A 95 -8.48 -23.61 -11.51
N GLU A 96 -9.66 -23.33 -10.96
CA GLU A 96 -9.89 -23.02 -9.53
C GLU A 96 -9.90 -24.27 -8.64
N PHE A 97 -8.91 -25.15 -8.81
CA PHE A 97 -8.71 -26.27 -7.90
C PHE A 97 -8.02 -25.80 -6.61
N ILE A 98 -8.66 -26.07 -5.47
CA ILE A 98 -8.04 -25.86 -4.16
C ILE A 98 -7.12 -27.05 -3.88
N ASP A 99 -5.81 -26.80 -3.95
CA ASP A 99 -4.82 -27.73 -3.46
C ASP A 99 -4.90 -27.81 -1.93
N LEU A 100 -5.51 -28.90 -1.44
CA LEU A 100 -5.70 -29.13 -0.01
C LEU A 100 -4.38 -29.13 0.77
N GLU A 101 -3.24 -29.48 0.15
CA GLU A 101 -1.94 -29.40 0.84
C GLU A 101 -1.53 -27.97 1.14
N LYS A 102 -1.97 -26.98 0.33
CA LYS A 102 -1.72 -25.56 0.59
C LYS A 102 -2.54 -24.99 1.75
N LEU A 103 -3.57 -25.71 2.21
CA LEU A 103 -4.33 -25.34 3.41
C LEU A 103 -3.54 -25.60 4.70
N LYS A 104 -2.49 -26.44 4.63
CA LYS A 104 -1.60 -26.67 5.78
C LYS A 104 -0.83 -25.41 6.10
N GLN A 105 -0.80 -25.04 7.38
CA GLN A 105 0.02 -23.92 7.83
C GLN A 105 1.48 -24.16 7.48
N ALA A 106 2.16 -23.13 7.00
CA ALA A 106 3.59 -23.16 6.79
C ALA A 106 4.32 -23.51 8.10
N PRO A 107 5.53 -24.11 8.03
CA PRO A 107 6.29 -24.45 9.23
C PRO A 107 6.40 -23.23 10.15
N PRO A 108 6.01 -23.36 11.44
CA PRO A 108 5.97 -22.22 12.34
C PRO A 108 7.40 -21.70 12.55
N ILE A 109 7.56 -20.38 12.57
CA ILE A 109 8.81 -19.76 13.01
C ILE A 109 8.94 -20.01 14.50
N THR A 110 9.67 -21.06 14.88
CA THR A 110 9.92 -21.37 16.28
C THR A 110 10.89 -20.35 16.86
N PRO A 111 10.61 -19.73 18.02
CA PRO A 111 11.56 -18.87 18.69
C PRO A 111 12.85 -19.66 18.98
N LYS A 112 14.00 -19.01 18.85
CA LYS A 112 15.27 -19.59 19.28
C LYS A 112 15.36 -19.48 20.80
N PHE A 113 15.86 -20.53 21.45
CA PHE A 113 16.14 -20.46 22.88
C PHE A 113 17.30 -19.48 23.14
N ASP A 114 17.02 -18.44 23.91
CA ASP A 114 18.02 -17.45 24.34
C ASP A 114 17.83 -17.13 25.83
N PRO A 115 18.54 -17.84 26.73
CA PRO A 115 18.46 -17.60 28.17
C PRO A 115 19.37 -16.44 28.63
N GLY A 116 20.00 -15.71 27.71
CA GLY A 116 20.85 -14.56 28.02
C GLY A 116 22.02 -14.91 28.95
N SER A 117 22.20 -14.12 30.01
CA SER A 117 23.31 -14.31 30.97
C SER A 117 23.23 -15.61 31.76
N LEU A 118 22.07 -16.28 31.80
CA LEU A 118 21.93 -17.57 32.48
C LEU A 118 22.75 -18.67 31.82
N ILE A 119 23.23 -18.53 30.58
CA ILE A 119 24.09 -19.54 29.95
C ILE A 119 25.53 -19.49 30.44
N VAL A 120 25.97 -18.35 30.99
CA VAL A 120 27.35 -18.11 31.39
C VAL A 120 27.52 -18.42 32.89
N PRO A 121 28.38 -19.39 33.27
CA PRO A 121 28.69 -19.66 34.68
C PRO A 121 29.36 -18.46 35.36
N GLU A 122 29.03 -18.22 36.64
CA GLU A 122 29.74 -17.21 37.42
C GLU A 122 31.16 -17.70 37.74
N LEU A 123 32.17 -16.84 37.54
CA LEU A 123 33.56 -17.19 37.85
C LEU A 123 33.73 -17.48 39.35
N PRO A 124 34.33 -18.62 39.73
CA PRO A 124 34.49 -18.98 41.14
C PRO A 124 35.50 -18.04 41.84
N PRO A 125 35.33 -17.80 43.16
CA PRO A 125 36.34 -17.14 43.97
C PRO A 125 37.68 -17.87 43.88
N VAL A 126 38.77 -17.11 43.74
CA VAL A 126 40.12 -17.65 43.60
C VAL A 126 40.93 -17.25 44.82
N LEU A 127 41.38 -18.22 45.62
CA LEU A 127 42.06 -17.99 46.91
C LEU A 127 43.24 -17.02 46.79
N GLN A 128 44.03 -17.08 45.70
CA GLN A 128 45.18 -16.19 45.52
C GLN A 128 44.82 -14.69 45.51
N ARG A 129 43.58 -14.32 45.17
CA ARG A 129 43.12 -12.91 45.18
C ARG A 129 42.84 -12.39 46.59
N TYR A 130 42.66 -13.27 47.56
CA TYR A 130 42.35 -12.92 48.96
C TYR A 130 43.61 -12.85 49.81
N LEU A 131 44.64 -13.61 49.45
CA LEU A 131 45.86 -13.70 50.24
C LEU A 131 46.63 -12.37 50.24
N PRO A 132 47.10 -11.90 51.42
CA PRO A 132 47.97 -10.73 51.46
C PRO A 132 49.30 -11.03 50.75
N PRO A 133 49.96 -10.02 50.18
CA PRO A 133 51.29 -10.21 49.59
C PRO A 133 52.24 -10.82 50.62
N GLY A 134 53.16 -11.66 50.15
CA GLY A 134 54.16 -12.30 51.00
C GLY A 134 55.03 -11.28 51.73
N LEU A 135 55.46 -11.60 52.95
CA LEU A 135 56.37 -10.75 53.71
C LEU A 135 57.74 -10.67 53.02
N SER A 136 58.20 -9.45 52.73
CA SER A 136 59.56 -9.20 52.25
C SER A 136 60.61 -9.49 53.34
N ALA A 137 61.86 -9.75 52.96
CA ALA A 137 62.95 -10.10 53.88
C ALA A 137 63.14 -9.06 55.01
N ILE A 138 63.02 -7.77 54.69
CA ILE A 138 63.15 -6.67 55.66
C ILE A 138 61.93 -6.60 56.60
N GLN A 139 60.73 -6.91 56.10
CA GLN A 139 59.49 -6.91 56.90
C GLN A 139 59.46 -8.04 57.94
N LYS A 140 60.20 -9.13 57.70
CA LYS A 140 60.32 -10.27 58.64
C LYS A 140 61.12 -9.95 59.90
N LEU A 141 61.87 -8.84 59.94
CA LEU A 141 62.62 -8.37 61.12
C LEU A 141 61.75 -7.55 62.09
N ILE A 142 60.57 -7.09 61.67
CA ILE A 142 59.68 -6.28 62.53
C ILE A 142 59.00 -7.21 63.56
N PRO A 143 59.12 -6.95 64.88
CA PRO A 143 58.46 -7.73 65.91
C PRO A 143 56.94 -7.78 65.70
N GLY A 144 56.33 -8.96 65.76
CA GLY A 144 54.89 -9.16 65.56
C GLY A 144 54.41 -9.17 64.09
N ALA A 145 55.27 -8.91 63.10
CA ALA A 145 54.86 -8.90 61.69
C ALA A 145 54.42 -10.28 61.16
N LYS A 146 55.04 -11.37 61.64
CA LYS A 146 54.63 -12.74 61.31
C LYS A 146 53.25 -13.08 61.84
N GLU A 147 52.96 -12.73 63.09
CA GLU A 147 51.68 -12.96 63.74
C GLU A 147 50.56 -12.16 63.08
N LYS A 148 50.81 -10.88 62.76
CA LYS A 148 49.88 -10.03 62.02
C LYS A 148 49.60 -10.54 60.60
N HIS A 149 50.62 -11.07 59.91
CA HIS A 149 50.45 -11.69 58.59
C HIS A 149 49.68 -13.00 58.67
N ALA A 150 49.97 -13.86 59.66
CA ALA A 150 49.22 -15.08 59.93
C ALA A 150 47.74 -14.78 60.22
N LYS A 151 47.45 -13.76 61.05
CA LYS A 151 46.08 -13.30 61.32
C LYS A 151 45.38 -12.80 60.06
N LYS A 152 46.02 -11.93 59.25
CA LYS A 152 45.47 -11.47 57.97
C LYS A 152 45.23 -12.61 56.98
N THR A 153 46.12 -13.60 56.97
CA THR A 153 45.97 -14.79 56.14
C THR A 153 44.80 -15.64 56.61
N ALA A 154 44.63 -15.84 57.92
CA ALA A 154 43.48 -16.56 58.48
C ALA A 154 42.15 -15.85 58.16
N GLU A 155 42.09 -14.53 58.34
CA GLU A 155 40.92 -13.71 57.96
C GLU A 155 40.64 -13.76 56.44
N ALA A 156 41.68 -13.83 55.60
CA ALA A 156 41.53 -13.98 54.15
C ALA A 156 40.95 -15.34 53.77
N HIS A 157 41.35 -16.42 54.45
CA HIS A 157 40.77 -17.75 54.26
C HIS A 157 39.31 -17.80 54.71
N GLU A 158 38.97 -17.17 55.84
CA GLU A 158 37.58 -17.10 56.31
C GLU A 158 36.68 -16.35 55.31
N ARG A 159 37.13 -15.19 54.82
CA ARG A 159 36.43 -14.44 53.77
C ARG A 159 36.28 -15.25 52.48
N TYR A 160 37.34 -15.93 52.05
CA TYR A 160 37.28 -16.82 50.91
C TYR A 160 36.22 -17.93 51.08
N GLN A 161 36.16 -18.57 52.25
CA GLN A 161 35.16 -19.61 52.53
C GLN A 161 33.73 -19.07 52.53
N ILE A 162 33.50 -17.86 53.03
CA ILE A 162 32.20 -17.18 52.95
C ILE A 162 31.83 -16.93 51.48
N ASP A 163 32.74 -16.37 50.69
CA ASP A 163 32.49 -16.06 49.28
C ASP A 163 32.30 -17.32 48.42
N VAL A 164 33.00 -18.41 48.72
CA VAL A 164 32.80 -19.72 48.07
C VAL A 164 31.38 -20.24 48.33
N LYS A 165 30.90 -20.17 49.58
CA LYS A 165 29.53 -20.57 49.92
C LYS A 165 28.50 -19.67 49.23
N ALA A 166 28.74 -18.36 49.21
CA ALA A 166 27.85 -17.41 48.56
C ALA A 166 27.82 -17.58 47.03
N HIS A 167 28.97 -17.85 46.40
CA HIS A 167 29.09 -18.19 44.98
C HIS A 167 28.35 -19.48 44.67
N ALA A 168 28.55 -20.55 45.47
CA ALA A 168 27.83 -21.81 45.28
C ALA A 168 26.31 -21.65 45.35
N ALA A 169 25.81 -20.80 46.27
CA ALA A 169 24.37 -20.51 46.36
C ALA A 169 23.84 -19.75 45.12
N ARG A 170 24.60 -18.77 44.60
CA ARG A 170 24.23 -18.04 43.38
C ARG A 170 24.28 -18.93 42.14
N GLU A 171 25.28 -19.80 42.04
CA GLU A 171 25.41 -20.73 40.92
C GLU A 171 24.28 -21.77 40.94
N ALA A 172 23.86 -22.24 42.12
CA ALA A 172 22.68 -23.10 42.26
C ALA A 172 21.38 -22.39 41.81
N ASP A 173 21.16 -21.14 42.22
CA ASP A 173 20.01 -20.33 41.77
C ASP A 173 20.06 -20.06 40.25
N ARG A 174 21.25 -19.78 39.68
CA ARG A 174 21.43 -19.63 38.23
C ARG A 174 21.03 -20.89 37.47
N LEU A 175 21.48 -22.06 37.93
CA LEU A 175 21.15 -23.34 37.31
C LEU A 175 19.66 -23.65 37.40
N GLN A 176 19.03 -23.40 38.55
CA GLN A 176 17.58 -23.57 38.71
C GLN A 176 16.80 -22.67 37.73
N ARG A 177 17.18 -21.39 37.62
CA ARG A 177 16.52 -20.46 36.67
C ARG A 177 16.75 -20.85 35.22
N LEU A 178 17.93 -21.39 34.88
CA LEU A 178 18.21 -21.90 33.55
C LEU A 178 17.35 -23.13 33.23
N GLU A 179 17.16 -24.04 34.19
CA GLU A 179 16.26 -25.19 34.06
C GLU A 179 14.80 -24.75 33.88
N GLU A 180 14.33 -23.79 34.69
CA GLU A 180 12.99 -23.21 34.54
C GLU A 180 12.80 -22.51 33.17
N ALA A 181 13.82 -21.82 32.67
CA ALA A 181 13.80 -21.18 31.35
C ALA A 181 13.75 -22.22 30.21
N ASN A 182 14.54 -23.30 30.31
CA ASN A 182 14.48 -24.42 29.39
C ASN A 182 13.10 -25.08 29.39
N ALA A 183 12.55 -25.37 30.57
CA ALA A 183 11.24 -26.00 30.70
C ALA A 183 10.12 -25.14 30.07
N LYS A 184 10.15 -23.83 30.28
CA LYS A 184 9.21 -22.88 29.65
C LYS A 184 9.36 -22.86 28.14
N TYR A 185 10.59 -22.84 27.64
CA TYR A 185 10.88 -22.86 26.20
C TYR A 185 10.35 -24.15 25.55
N GLU A 186 10.67 -25.31 26.12
CA GLU A 186 10.21 -26.60 25.60
C GLU A 186 8.69 -26.72 25.61
N LEU A 187 8.02 -26.21 26.66
CA LEU A 187 6.56 -26.16 26.70
C LEU A 187 6.00 -25.31 25.55
N GLN A 188 6.55 -24.11 25.33
CA GLN A 188 6.12 -23.23 24.24
C GLN A 188 6.32 -23.87 22.86
N ILE A 189 7.48 -24.48 22.61
CA ILE A 189 7.75 -25.18 21.35
C ILE A 189 6.81 -26.37 21.16
N THR A 190 6.53 -27.12 22.22
CA THR A 190 5.61 -28.26 22.19
C THR A 190 4.20 -27.80 21.86
N GLU A 191 3.71 -26.73 22.49
CA GLU A 191 2.37 -26.17 22.21
C GLU A 191 2.25 -25.68 20.76
N ILE A 192 3.27 -24.99 20.24
CA ILE A 192 3.30 -24.54 18.84
C ILE A 192 3.24 -25.75 17.89
N ARG A 193 4.07 -26.76 18.13
CA ARG A 193 4.11 -27.97 17.32
C ARG A 193 2.80 -28.75 17.36
N GLN A 194 2.19 -28.89 18.53
CA GLN A 194 0.91 -29.58 18.70
C GLN A 194 -0.21 -28.87 17.94
N LYS A 195 -0.28 -27.53 17.99
CA LYS A 195 -1.29 -26.76 17.23
C LYS A 195 -1.15 -26.95 15.73
N VAL A 196 0.07 -26.87 15.20
CA VAL A 196 0.33 -27.07 13.77
C VAL A 196 0.04 -28.52 13.36
N ALA A 197 0.48 -29.50 14.16
CA ALA A 197 0.21 -30.91 13.89
C ALA A 197 -1.29 -31.24 13.93
N ALA A 198 -2.05 -30.66 14.86
CA ALA A 198 -3.50 -30.82 14.93
C ALA A 198 -4.18 -30.28 13.67
N GLN A 199 -3.80 -29.07 13.22
CA GLN A 199 -4.35 -28.48 12.00
C GLN A 199 -3.96 -29.29 10.75
N HIS A 200 -2.72 -29.79 10.66
CA HIS A 200 -2.30 -30.66 9.56
C HIS A 200 -3.11 -31.96 9.54
N ALA A 201 -3.34 -32.56 10.71
CA ALA A 201 -4.15 -33.77 10.83
C ALA A 201 -5.62 -33.55 10.44
N GLU A 202 -6.19 -32.38 10.73
CA GLU A 202 -7.54 -31.99 10.27
C GLU A 202 -7.60 -31.90 8.74
N VAL A 203 -6.61 -31.27 8.10
CA VAL A 203 -6.51 -31.18 6.63
C VAL A 203 -6.34 -32.57 6.01
N ASP A 204 -5.48 -33.41 6.60
CA ASP A 204 -5.25 -34.79 6.12
C ASP A 204 -6.52 -35.63 6.23
N ARG A 205 -7.25 -35.52 7.34
CA ARG A 205 -8.54 -36.19 7.52
C ARG A 205 -9.56 -35.69 6.51
N PHE A 206 -9.66 -34.38 6.30
CA PHE A 206 -10.56 -33.79 5.32
C PHE A 206 -10.26 -34.32 3.90
N LYS A 207 -8.98 -34.39 3.52
CA LYS A 207 -8.54 -34.95 2.25
C LYS A 207 -8.91 -36.44 2.10
N GLN A 208 -8.76 -37.23 3.16
CA GLN A 208 -9.18 -38.63 3.18
C GLN A 208 -10.69 -38.76 3.01
N ASP A 209 -11.48 -38.00 3.77
CA ASP A 209 -12.95 -38.00 3.71
C ASP A 209 -13.45 -37.56 2.32
N PHE A 210 -12.80 -36.55 1.73
CA PHE A 210 -13.07 -36.08 0.37
C PHE A 210 -12.78 -37.17 -0.67
N THR A 211 -11.60 -37.80 -0.59
CA THR A 211 -11.20 -38.90 -1.51
C THR A 211 -12.13 -40.12 -1.36
N ALA A 212 -12.64 -40.37 -0.16
CA ALA A 212 -13.61 -41.42 0.12
C ALA A 212 -15.04 -41.10 -0.37
N GLY A 213 -15.30 -39.88 -0.85
CA GLY A 213 -16.62 -39.45 -1.30
C GLY A 213 -17.61 -39.18 -0.16
N SER A 214 -17.11 -38.82 1.02
CA SER A 214 -17.96 -38.50 2.18
C SER A 214 -18.84 -37.26 1.86
N PRO A 215 -20.18 -37.35 1.94
CA PRO A 215 -21.05 -36.23 1.59
C PRO A 215 -20.70 -34.89 2.25
N PRO A 216 -20.43 -34.79 3.57
CA PRO A 216 -20.03 -33.53 4.18
C PRO A 216 -18.70 -32.98 3.63
N ALA A 217 -17.73 -33.85 3.30
CA ALA A 217 -16.44 -33.41 2.77
C ALA A 217 -16.55 -32.88 1.33
N ILE A 218 -17.36 -33.55 0.50
CA ILE A 218 -17.66 -33.09 -0.86
C ILE A 218 -18.34 -31.72 -0.84
N VAL A 219 -19.39 -31.57 -0.02
CA VAL A 219 -20.12 -30.30 0.12
C VAL A 219 -19.20 -29.18 0.60
N GLU A 220 -18.40 -29.41 1.64
CA GLU A 220 -17.47 -28.41 2.18
C GLU A 220 -16.42 -28.01 1.14
N TYR A 221 -15.84 -28.97 0.41
CA TYR A 221 -14.85 -28.70 -0.63
C TYR A 221 -15.41 -27.78 -1.72
N PHE A 222 -16.58 -28.10 -2.28
CA PHE A 222 -17.20 -27.28 -3.32
C PHE A 222 -17.71 -25.94 -2.78
N THR A 223 -18.08 -25.87 -1.50
CA THR A 223 -18.37 -24.58 -0.85
C THR A 223 -17.13 -23.69 -0.85
N MET A 224 -15.97 -24.24 -0.49
CA MET A 224 -14.70 -23.49 -0.52
C MET A 224 -14.33 -23.05 -1.95
N VAL A 225 -14.47 -23.94 -2.94
CA VAL A 225 -14.21 -23.61 -4.36
C VAL A 225 -15.08 -22.43 -4.78
N LEU A 226 -16.40 -22.54 -4.63
CA LEU A 226 -17.34 -21.50 -5.03
C LEU A 226 -17.13 -20.19 -4.26
N ALA A 227 -16.67 -20.22 -3.00
CA ALA A 227 -16.36 -19.02 -2.24
C ALA A 227 -15.04 -18.35 -2.66
N SER A 228 -14.10 -19.12 -3.22
CA SER A 228 -12.83 -18.60 -3.74
C SER A 228 -12.90 -18.11 -5.18
N SER A 229 -13.99 -18.45 -5.89
CA SER A 229 -14.19 -18.10 -7.29
C SER A 229 -14.33 -16.60 -7.53
N SER A 230 -13.87 -16.17 -8.70
CA SER A 230 -14.01 -14.78 -9.14
C SER A 230 -15.38 -14.52 -9.76
N TYR A 231 -16.19 -13.67 -9.12
CA TYR A 231 -17.48 -13.22 -9.65
C TYR A 231 -17.44 -11.75 -10.07
N PRO A 232 -18.21 -11.35 -11.08
CA PRO A 232 -18.35 -9.95 -11.47
C PRO A 232 -19.05 -9.12 -10.39
N ASP A 233 -18.85 -7.81 -10.47
CA ASP A 233 -19.53 -6.87 -9.60
C ASP A 233 -21.05 -7.04 -9.69
N ASN A 234 -21.72 -7.07 -8.52
CA ASN A 234 -23.17 -7.27 -8.35
C ASN A 234 -23.72 -8.67 -8.63
N PHE A 235 -22.87 -9.69 -8.76
CA PHE A 235 -23.34 -11.08 -8.69
C PHE A 235 -23.50 -11.54 -7.23
N PRO A 236 -24.64 -12.14 -6.87
CA PRO A 236 -24.81 -12.71 -5.54
C PRO A 236 -23.89 -13.93 -5.36
N GLN A 237 -23.32 -14.10 -4.18
CA GLN A 237 -22.39 -15.21 -3.88
C GLN A 237 -23.01 -16.24 -2.93
N HIS A 238 -24.34 -16.34 -2.92
CA HIS A 238 -25.04 -17.31 -2.09
C HIS A 238 -25.32 -18.57 -2.89
N ALA A 239 -24.67 -19.67 -2.47
CA ALA A 239 -24.90 -21.00 -2.99
C ALA A 239 -25.33 -21.95 -1.86
N LYS A 240 -26.26 -22.86 -2.14
CA LYS A 240 -26.54 -24.01 -1.29
C LYS A 240 -26.17 -25.27 -2.06
N LEU A 241 -25.51 -26.19 -1.37
CA LEU A 241 -24.97 -27.41 -1.96
C LEU A 241 -25.57 -28.63 -1.28
N ALA A 242 -25.88 -29.64 -2.08
CA ALA A 242 -26.25 -30.97 -1.60
C ALA A 242 -25.56 -32.03 -2.46
N TYR A 243 -25.01 -33.06 -1.83
CA TYR A 243 -24.37 -34.18 -2.52
C TYR A 243 -25.18 -35.46 -2.35
N VAL A 244 -25.41 -36.17 -3.45
CA VAL A 244 -26.08 -37.47 -3.51
C VAL A 244 -25.03 -38.55 -3.80
N PRO A 245 -24.59 -39.33 -2.79
CA PRO A 245 -23.51 -40.30 -2.96
C PRO A 245 -23.82 -41.43 -3.95
N GLU A 246 -25.08 -41.87 -4.03
CA GLU A 246 -25.50 -43.01 -4.86
C GLU A 246 -25.36 -42.72 -6.36
N SER A 247 -25.70 -41.49 -6.77
CA SER A 247 -25.56 -41.02 -8.15
C SER A 247 -24.29 -40.21 -8.40
N LYS A 248 -23.52 -39.92 -7.34
CA LYS A 248 -22.37 -39.00 -7.34
C LYS A 248 -22.72 -37.63 -7.90
N GLN A 249 -23.91 -37.13 -7.60
CA GLN A 249 -24.40 -35.84 -8.10
C GLN A 249 -24.25 -34.74 -7.05
N LEU A 250 -23.70 -33.61 -7.46
CA LEU A 250 -23.71 -32.37 -6.70
C LEU A 250 -24.85 -31.48 -7.21
N VAL A 251 -25.77 -31.12 -6.33
CA VAL A 251 -26.86 -30.18 -6.60
C VAL A 251 -26.44 -28.83 -6.03
N VAL A 252 -26.44 -27.82 -6.89
CA VAL A 252 -26.10 -26.43 -6.55
C VAL A 252 -27.33 -25.56 -6.78
N GLU A 253 -27.82 -24.94 -5.71
CA GLU A 253 -28.81 -23.86 -5.77
C GLU A 253 -28.05 -22.54 -5.65
N TYR A 254 -28.13 -21.68 -6.67
CA TYR A 254 -27.37 -20.44 -6.76
C TYR A 254 -28.32 -19.28 -7.08
N ASP A 255 -28.17 -18.16 -6.37
CA ASP A 255 -28.94 -16.94 -6.64
C ASP A 255 -28.46 -16.30 -7.95
N LEU A 256 -29.38 -15.82 -8.79
CA LEU A 256 -29.02 -15.11 -10.02
C LEU A 256 -29.06 -13.60 -9.82
N PRO A 257 -28.17 -12.82 -10.45
CA PRO A 257 -28.23 -11.36 -10.39
C PRO A 257 -29.53 -10.85 -11.00
N SER A 258 -29.98 -9.65 -10.62
CA SER A 258 -31.16 -9.02 -11.22
C SER A 258 -30.81 -8.42 -12.60
N LEU A 259 -31.84 -7.97 -13.34
CA LEU A 259 -31.67 -7.28 -14.63
C LEU A 259 -30.83 -5.98 -14.54
N GLU A 260 -30.61 -5.46 -13.33
CA GLU A 260 -29.81 -4.25 -13.08
C GLU A 260 -28.33 -4.44 -13.44
N VAL A 261 -27.84 -5.68 -13.49
CA VAL A 261 -26.49 -6.00 -13.96
C VAL A 261 -26.27 -5.54 -15.40
N VAL A 262 -27.33 -5.44 -16.22
CA VAL A 262 -27.25 -4.92 -17.59
C VAL A 262 -27.56 -3.43 -17.59
N PRO A 263 -26.59 -2.56 -17.98
CA PRO A 263 -26.79 -1.12 -18.02
C PRO A 263 -28.04 -0.71 -18.82
N GLU A 264 -28.83 0.21 -18.27
CA GLU A 264 -30.00 0.76 -18.96
C GLU A 264 -29.62 1.73 -20.09
N VAL A 265 -28.47 2.38 -19.97
CA VAL A 265 -27.97 3.32 -20.98
C VAL A 265 -27.31 2.54 -22.12
N SER A 266 -27.59 2.94 -23.36
CA SER A 266 -26.94 2.40 -24.54
C SER A 266 -25.80 3.28 -25.06
N SER A 267 -25.87 4.59 -24.88
CA SER A 267 -24.81 5.52 -25.27
C SER A 267 -25.05 6.92 -24.68
N TYR A 268 -23.96 7.65 -24.47
CA TYR A 268 -23.95 9.07 -24.14
C TYR A 268 -23.65 9.92 -25.38
N LYS A 269 -24.31 11.07 -25.49
CA LYS A 269 -24.09 12.04 -26.58
C LYS A 269 -24.10 13.47 -26.04
N TYR A 270 -23.05 14.23 -26.34
CA TYR A 270 -22.99 15.66 -26.02
C TYR A 270 -23.75 16.48 -27.08
N VAL A 271 -24.73 17.27 -26.63
CA VAL A 271 -25.55 18.13 -27.48
C VAL A 271 -25.06 19.58 -27.33
N LYS A 272 -24.17 19.99 -28.25
CA LYS A 272 -23.52 21.32 -28.24
C LYS A 272 -24.50 22.49 -28.19
N THR A 273 -25.69 22.35 -28.78
CA THR A 273 -26.69 23.43 -28.84
C THR A 273 -27.35 23.71 -27.50
N LYS A 274 -27.39 22.71 -26.60
CA LYS A 274 -27.99 22.83 -25.27
C LYS A 274 -26.95 22.83 -24.15
N ASP A 275 -25.68 22.55 -24.47
CA ASP A 275 -24.61 22.33 -23.50
C ASP A 275 -24.95 21.25 -22.48
N GLU A 276 -25.47 20.11 -22.98
CA GLU A 276 -25.97 19.02 -22.14
C GLU A 276 -25.49 17.66 -22.66
N VAL A 277 -25.21 16.74 -21.73
CA VAL A 277 -24.96 15.32 -22.05
C VAL A 277 -26.28 14.57 -21.98
N THR A 278 -26.72 14.06 -23.13
CA THR A 278 -27.93 13.23 -23.25
C THR A 278 -27.58 11.75 -23.24
N GLN A 279 -28.53 10.94 -22.79
CA GLN A 279 -28.41 9.49 -22.72
C GLN A 279 -29.45 8.85 -23.64
N THR A 280 -29.06 7.78 -24.35
CA THR A 280 -30.01 6.96 -25.10
C THR A 280 -30.30 5.70 -24.29
N VAL A 281 -31.58 5.43 -24.03
CA VAL A 281 -32.02 4.25 -23.28
C VAL A 281 -31.93 3.02 -24.17
N LYS A 282 -31.40 1.94 -23.63
CA LYS A 282 -31.32 0.63 -24.29
C LYS A 282 -32.70 -0.03 -24.29
N PRO A 283 -33.24 -0.47 -25.43
CA PRO A 283 -34.54 -1.14 -25.48
C PRO A 283 -34.63 -2.35 -24.55
N LEU A 284 -35.77 -2.51 -23.86
CA LEU A 284 -35.96 -3.59 -22.89
C LEU A 284 -35.73 -4.99 -23.48
N ALA A 285 -36.10 -5.21 -24.75
CA ALA A 285 -35.86 -6.48 -25.45
C ALA A 285 -34.37 -6.81 -25.56
N GLN A 286 -33.54 -5.81 -25.88
CA GLN A 286 -32.09 -5.97 -25.97
C GLN A 286 -31.47 -6.22 -24.59
N ARG A 287 -31.93 -5.50 -23.55
CA ARG A 287 -31.49 -5.73 -22.16
C ARG A 287 -31.80 -7.15 -21.69
N LYS A 288 -33.00 -7.66 -21.98
CA LYS A 288 -33.40 -9.04 -21.64
C LYS A 288 -32.58 -10.09 -22.38
N ALA A 289 -32.23 -9.85 -23.65
CA ALA A 289 -31.39 -10.74 -24.43
C ALA A 289 -29.96 -10.83 -23.86
N LEU A 290 -29.35 -9.68 -23.53
CA LEU A 290 -28.04 -9.63 -22.88
C LEU A 290 -28.08 -10.33 -21.53
N TYR A 291 -29.08 -10.04 -20.70
CA TYR A 291 -29.27 -10.68 -19.40
C TYR A 291 -29.42 -12.20 -19.49
N SER A 292 -30.21 -12.69 -20.46
CA SER A 292 -30.36 -14.14 -20.67
C SER A 292 -29.04 -14.80 -21.05
N SER A 293 -28.22 -14.11 -21.85
CA SER A 293 -26.87 -14.56 -22.23
C SER A 293 -25.93 -14.59 -21.03
N VAL A 294 -26.00 -13.59 -20.15
CA VAL A 294 -25.24 -13.52 -18.90
C VAL A 294 -25.61 -14.65 -17.94
N ILE A 295 -26.91 -14.92 -17.74
CA ILE A 295 -27.36 -16.05 -16.90
C ILE A 295 -26.90 -17.39 -17.47
N ALA A 296 -27.07 -17.61 -18.77
CA ALA A 296 -26.67 -18.86 -19.40
C ALA A 296 -25.17 -19.14 -19.17
N ARG A 297 -24.33 -18.14 -19.38
CA ARG A 297 -22.89 -18.21 -19.10
C ARG A 297 -22.56 -18.42 -17.63
N GLY A 298 -23.28 -17.75 -16.72
CA GLY A 298 -23.11 -17.95 -15.28
C GLY A 298 -23.45 -19.38 -14.85
N ASN A 299 -24.51 -19.94 -15.40
CA ASN A 299 -24.88 -21.34 -15.15
C ASN A 299 -23.83 -22.31 -15.70
N ASP A 300 -23.33 -22.07 -16.91
CA ASP A 300 -22.26 -22.89 -17.51
C ASP A 300 -20.96 -22.82 -16.70
N CYS A 301 -20.63 -21.66 -16.13
CA CYS A 301 -19.49 -21.47 -15.23
C CYS A 301 -19.62 -22.33 -13.96
N VAL A 302 -20.76 -22.23 -13.25
CA VAL A 302 -21.00 -23.03 -12.03
C VAL A 302 -20.98 -24.52 -12.36
N GLN A 303 -21.58 -24.91 -13.49
CA GLN A 303 -21.56 -26.29 -13.94
C GLN A 303 -20.14 -26.75 -14.27
N TRP A 304 -19.32 -25.92 -14.92
CA TRP A 304 -17.92 -26.26 -15.22
C TRP A 304 -17.09 -26.45 -13.95
N LEU A 305 -17.19 -25.53 -12.98
CA LEU A 305 -16.52 -25.63 -11.67
C LEU A 305 -16.90 -26.92 -10.92
N CYS A 306 -18.13 -27.40 -11.08
CA CYS A 306 -18.63 -28.60 -10.40
C CYS A 306 -18.41 -29.91 -11.18
N CYS A 307 -18.36 -29.88 -12.51
CA CYS A 307 -18.27 -31.07 -13.36
C CYS A 307 -16.85 -31.52 -13.70
N HIS A 308 -15.82 -30.71 -13.45
CA HIS A 308 -14.43 -31.10 -13.72
C HIS A 308 -13.75 -31.86 -12.55
N TYR A 309 -14.54 -32.35 -11.59
CA TYR A 309 -14.13 -33.09 -10.40
C TYR A 309 -14.58 -34.55 -10.39
#